data_AF-A0A8C2H059-F1
#
_entry.id   AF-A0A8C2H059-F1
#
_cell.length_a   1.000
_cell.length_b   1.000
_cell.length_c   1.000
_cell.angle_alpha   90.00
_cell.angle_beta   90.00
_cell.angle_gamma   90.00
#
_symmetry.space_group_name_H-M   'P 1'
#
loop_
_entity.id
_entity.type
_entity.pdbx_description
1 polymer ?
#
loop_
_entity_poly.entity_id
_entity_poly.type
_entity_poly.pdbx_seq_one_letter_code
_entity_poly.pdbx_strand_id
1 'polypeptide(L)'
;MISCWQKTEVHKAVEVRLAETYKEAGVSITITTLTDVLAFYIGLLTPFHSVQSFCMYTSTALLFCYIFNIIFFGACLALNGRREKGNRHWLTCMKVPEASGDAIACCVGGAYDRNTRKEFEMPMDSFFKNYYGPFLTRVWVKVLVCLIYAGYLAVGIYGCFQIQEGLDLKHLAVDGSYVGDYYDKEDEFFSDFGPNVMLVIKDEHFQYWNPTVRESLDSCLENFQNLTLADSDLPPISWLHVYVQYGMNSGFDVDNETQFKSHLTAFLNYSGFSQDVNFTNNQIQASRMFVQSVNIRTAIDEKNMLNAFRETAVECGKLQTPIDLIVYHPAFIYFDQYAVIISNTIQNLVVATCAMLVISLLLIPNPLCSLWVTFSIASVIVGVAGFMALWDVSLDSVSMINLVICIGFSVDFSAHISYAFVSSEKTSVNEKATDAITKLGYPIVQGAVSTIAGVVVLAAAKSYIFRTFFKIMFLVILFGAVHGIVFIPVFLTFLGTCSNSRVKNKQYSDTNKPQRTVPVMDHAMKEGFTNPDCP
;
A
#
# COMPACT_ATOMS: atom_id res chain seq x y z
N MET A 1 -9.60 -12.46 -19.62
CA MET A 1 -10.22 -12.45 -20.96
C MET A 1 -10.08 -13.79 -21.70
N ILE A 2 -8.87 -14.34 -21.90
CA ILE A 2 -8.67 -15.62 -22.60
C ILE A 2 -9.52 -16.75 -22.01
N SER A 3 -9.49 -16.95 -20.68
CA SER A 3 -10.33 -17.98 -20.03
C SER A 3 -11.83 -17.85 -20.33
N CYS A 4 -12.34 -16.62 -20.50
CA CYS A 4 -13.74 -16.40 -20.90
C CYS A 4 -13.96 -16.74 -22.37
N TRP A 5 -13.00 -16.41 -23.24
CA TRP A 5 -13.04 -16.76 -24.67
C TRP A 5 -13.11 -18.28 -24.88
N GLN A 6 -12.32 -19.06 -24.16
CA GLN A 6 -12.28 -20.53 -24.28
C GLN A 6 -13.59 -21.19 -23.84
N LYS A 7 -14.37 -20.52 -22.97
CA LYS A 7 -15.69 -20.98 -22.51
C LYS A 7 -16.82 -20.70 -23.52
N THR A 8 -16.55 -19.96 -24.59
CA THR A 8 -17.50 -19.73 -25.68
C THR A 8 -17.50 -20.90 -26.67
N GLU A 9 -18.58 -21.08 -27.42
CA GLU A 9 -18.66 -22.12 -28.44
C GLU A 9 -17.79 -21.78 -29.65
N VAL A 10 -16.92 -22.71 -30.06
CA VAL A 10 -15.87 -22.45 -31.05
C VAL A 10 -16.42 -22.04 -32.42
N HIS A 11 -17.56 -22.63 -32.81
CA HIS A 11 -18.19 -22.42 -34.13
C HIS A 11 -19.16 -21.24 -34.21
N LYS A 12 -19.42 -20.54 -33.09
CA LYS A 12 -20.21 -19.30 -33.14
C LYS A 12 -19.49 -18.24 -33.99
N ALA A 13 -20.27 -17.30 -34.52
CA ALA A 13 -19.71 -16.13 -35.19
C ALA A 13 -18.73 -15.40 -34.25
N VAL A 14 -17.62 -14.91 -34.79
CA VAL A 14 -16.53 -14.32 -33.98
C VAL A 14 -17.03 -13.12 -33.21
N GLU A 15 -17.94 -12.35 -33.82
CA GLU A 15 -18.61 -11.19 -33.26
C GLU A 15 -19.40 -11.57 -31.99
N VAL A 16 -20.10 -12.72 -32.04
CA VAL A 16 -20.89 -13.24 -30.91
C VAL A 16 -19.98 -13.75 -29.80
N ARG A 17 -18.93 -14.52 -30.13
CA ARG A 17 -17.94 -15.00 -29.14
C ARG A 17 -17.25 -13.84 -28.44
N LEU A 18 -16.90 -12.80 -29.19
CA LEU A 18 -16.25 -11.60 -28.65
C LEU A 18 -17.22 -10.84 -27.73
N ALA A 19 -18.48 -10.66 -28.14
CA ALA A 19 -19.51 -10.05 -27.31
C ALA A 19 -19.76 -10.82 -25.99
N GLU A 20 -19.87 -12.15 -26.05
CA GLU A 20 -20.00 -13.02 -24.86
C GLU A 20 -18.76 -12.88 -23.95
N THR A 21 -17.56 -12.83 -24.54
CA THR A 21 -16.31 -12.67 -23.81
C THR A 21 -16.23 -11.33 -23.07
N TYR A 22 -16.58 -10.21 -23.74
CA TYR A 22 -16.59 -8.89 -23.11
C TYR A 22 -17.70 -8.74 -22.08
N LYS A 23 -18.86 -9.35 -22.30
CA LYS A 23 -19.96 -9.35 -21.32
C LYS A 23 -19.50 -9.92 -19.98
N GLU A 24 -18.74 -11.01 -20.01
CA GLU A 24 -18.26 -11.69 -18.80
C GLU A 24 -16.97 -11.08 -18.24
N ALA A 25 -15.97 -10.80 -19.09
CA ALA A 25 -14.65 -10.35 -18.64
C ALA A 25 -14.50 -8.83 -18.54
N GLY A 26 -15.27 -8.07 -19.32
CA GLY A 26 -15.10 -6.61 -19.46
C GLY A 26 -15.31 -5.88 -18.14
N VAL A 27 -16.42 -6.15 -17.45
CA VAL A 27 -16.75 -5.53 -16.15
C VAL A 27 -15.64 -5.78 -15.13
N SER A 28 -15.18 -7.02 -15.01
CA SER A 28 -14.08 -7.43 -14.14
C SER A 28 -12.78 -6.66 -14.45
N ILE A 29 -12.37 -6.61 -15.72
CA ILE A 29 -11.15 -5.88 -16.13
C ILE A 29 -11.27 -4.36 -15.86
N THR A 30 -12.45 -3.77 -16.11
CA THR A 30 -12.70 -2.36 -15.83
C THR A 30 -12.64 -2.06 -14.32
N ILE A 31 -13.21 -2.94 -13.48
CA ILE A 31 -13.14 -2.82 -12.02
C ILE A 31 -11.68 -2.74 -11.59
N THR A 32 -10.87 -3.74 -11.92
CA THR A 32 -9.43 -3.79 -11.57
C THR A 32 -8.67 -2.56 -12.03
N THR A 33 -8.84 -2.17 -13.30
CA THR A 33 -8.12 -1.01 -13.83
C THR A 33 -8.48 0.26 -13.07
N LEU A 34 -9.78 0.48 -12.82
CA LEU A 34 -10.26 1.66 -12.13
C LEU A 34 -9.74 1.69 -10.68
N THR A 35 -9.76 0.55 -10.00
CA THR A 35 -9.27 0.43 -8.63
C THR A 35 -7.78 0.68 -8.53
N ASP A 36 -6.98 0.12 -9.43
CA ASP A 36 -5.53 0.32 -9.44
C ASP A 36 -5.19 1.78 -9.76
N VAL A 37 -5.78 2.35 -10.81
CA VAL A 37 -5.56 3.74 -11.21
C VAL A 37 -5.88 4.68 -10.05
N LEU A 38 -7.01 4.49 -9.36
CA LEU A 38 -7.38 5.31 -8.21
C LEU A 38 -6.44 5.11 -7.01
N ALA A 39 -6.02 3.88 -6.72
CA ALA A 39 -5.03 3.61 -5.67
C ALA A 39 -3.70 4.32 -5.94
N PHE A 40 -3.21 4.28 -7.19
CA PHE A 40 -2.00 5.01 -7.60
C PHE A 40 -2.19 6.53 -7.57
N TYR A 41 -3.37 7.04 -7.94
CA TYR A 41 -3.66 8.48 -7.81
C TYR A 41 -3.63 8.96 -6.35
N ILE A 42 -4.10 8.14 -5.39
CA ILE A 42 -3.98 8.44 -3.95
C ILE A 42 -2.50 8.49 -3.53
N GLY A 43 -1.64 7.66 -4.13
CA GLY A 43 -0.19 7.73 -3.93
C GLY A 43 0.45 9.07 -4.33
N LEU A 44 -0.19 9.88 -5.19
CA LEU A 44 0.29 11.24 -5.53
C LEU A 44 0.13 12.24 -4.39
N LEU A 45 -0.68 11.93 -3.37
CA LEU A 45 -0.86 12.80 -2.20
C LEU A 45 0.31 12.73 -1.21
N THR A 46 1.26 11.81 -1.43
CA THR A 46 2.48 11.71 -0.63
C THR A 46 3.37 12.95 -0.84
N PRO A 47 4.13 13.39 0.17
CA PRO A 47 5.06 14.52 0.01
C PRO A 47 6.35 14.15 -0.76
N PHE A 48 6.57 12.87 -1.05
CA PHE A 48 7.80 12.39 -1.68
C PHE A 48 7.70 12.43 -3.20
N HIS A 49 8.50 13.27 -3.85
CA HIS A 49 8.48 13.42 -5.31
C HIS A 49 8.82 12.14 -6.09
N SER A 50 9.66 11.26 -5.54
CA SER A 50 9.96 9.96 -6.14
C SER A 50 8.71 9.07 -6.20
N VAL A 51 7.92 9.05 -5.12
CA VAL A 51 6.64 8.34 -5.02
C VAL A 51 5.63 8.93 -6.01
N GLN A 52 5.49 10.25 -6.04
CA GLN A 52 4.60 10.94 -6.97
C GLN A 52 4.90 10.58 -8.42
N SER A 53 6.19 10.62 -8.80
CA SER A 53 6.62 10.28 -10.16
C SER A 53 6.30 8.83 -10.49
N PHE A 54 6.64 7.90 -9.59
CA PHE A 54 6.37 6.47 -9.77
C PHE A 54 4.86 6.18 -9.95
N CYS A 55 4.03 6.76 -9.08
CA CYS A 55 2.58 6.62 -9.14
C CYS A 55 1.98 7.23 -10.41
N MET A 56 2.49 8.39 -10.86
CA MET A 56 2.04 9.04 -12.09
C MET A 56 2.36 8.18 -13.33
N TYR A 57 3.59 7.66 -13.43
CA TYR A 57 3.97 6.77 -14.53
C TYR A 57 3.15 5.47 -14.53
N THR A 58 2.98 4.87 -13.36
CA THR A 58 2.26 3.59 -13.23
C THR A 58 0.77 3.74 -13.54
N SER A 59 0.11 4.77 -13.00
CA SER A 59 -1.31 5.06 -13.27
C SER A 59 -1.55 5.31 -14.78
N THR A 60 -0.68 6.09 -15.41
CA THR A 60 -0.74 6.35 -16.85
C THR A 60 -0.55 5.07 -17.65
N ALA A 61 0.46 4.26 -17.31
CA ALA A 61 0.74 2.99 -17.97
C ALA A 61 -0.44 2.00 -17.84
N LEU A 62 -1.08 1.92 -16.67
CA LEU A 62 -2.27 1.08 -16.46
C LEU A 62 -3.47 1.53 -17.29
N LEU A 63 -3.69 2.83 -17.42
CA LEU A 63 -4.74 3.36 -18.29
C LEU A 63 -4.51 2.97 -19.76
N PHE A 64 -3.27 3.12 -20.25
CA PHE A 64 -2.91 2.65 -21.59
C PHE A 64 -3.05 1.13 -21.72
N CYS A 65 -2.61 0.36 -20.72
CA CYS A 65 -2.75 -1.09 -20.69
C CYS A 65 -4.22 -1.51 -20.84
N TYR A 66 -5.14 -0.83 -20.15
CA TYR A 66 -6.58 -1.08 -20.28
C TYR A 66 -7.10 -0.78 -21.69
N ILE A 67 -6.74 0.37 -22.28
CA ILE A 67 -7.13 0.72 -23.65
C ILE A 67 -6.61 -0.32 -24.64
N PHE A 68 -5.35 -0.76 -24.50
CA PHE A 68 -4.76 -1.79 -25.33
C PHE A 68 -5.44 -3.16 -25.14
N ASN A 69 -5.83 -3.50 -23.91
CA ASN A 69 -6.52 -4.75 -23.61
C ASN A 69 -7.91 -4.78 -24.26
N ILE A 70 -8.68 -3.71 -24.14
CA ILE A 70 -10.03 -3.64 -24.72
C ILE A 70 -9.99 -3.52 -26.25
N ILE A 71 -9.08 -2.76 -26.84
CA ILE A 71 -9.08 -2.50 -28.29
C ILE A 71 -8.16 -3.47 -29.04
N PHE A 72 -6.85 -3.38 -28.78
CA PHE A 72 -5.84 -4.09 -29.55
C PHE A 72 -5.90 -5.60 -29.31
N PHE A 73 -5.91 -6.02 -28.04
CA PHE A 73 -5.96 -7.43 -27.70
C PHE A 73 -7.33 -8.07 -28.06
N GLY A 74 -8.41 -7.30 -28.00
CA GLY A 74 -9.71 -7.66 -28.57
C GLY A 74 -9.65 -7.99 -30.07
N ALA A 75 -8.99 -7.15 -30.86
CA ALA A 75 -8.79 -7.40 -32.29
C ALA A 75 -7.94 -8.66 -32.53
N CYS A 76 -6.89 -8.88 -31.74
CA CYS A 76 -6.10 -10.11 -31.78
C CYS A 76 -6.94 -11.35 -31.48
N LEU A 77 -7.83 -11.31 -30.47
CA LEU A 77 -8.76 -12.40 -30.18
C LEU A 77 -9.73 -12.66 -31.35
N ALA A 78 -10.24 -11.61 -31.99
CA ALA A 78 -11.11 -11.76 -33.16
C ALA A 78 -10.39 -12.46 -34.33
N LEU A 79 -9.12 -12.09 -34.60
CA LEU A 79 -8.29 -12.76 -35.60
C LEU A 79 -8.03 -14.22 -35.23
N ASN A 80 -7.72 -14.49 -33.96
CA ASN A 80 -7.54 -15.86 -33.47
C ASN A 80 -8.83 -16.68 -33.58
N GLY A 81 -10.00 -16.09 -33.32
CA GLY A 81 -11.30 -16.75 -33.53
C GLY A 81 -11.57 -17.11 -34.99
N ARG A 82 -11.16 -16.27 -35.95
CA ARG A 82 -11.23 -16.59 -37.38
C ARG A 82 -10.30 -17.75 -37.75
N ARG A 83 -9.11 -17.82 -37.12
CA ARG A 83 -8.17 -18.93 -37.27
C ARG A 83 -8.75 -20.24 -36.72
N GLU A 84 -9.32 -20.22 -35.52
CA GLU A 84 -9.97 -21.37 -34.87
C GLU A 84 -11.13 -21.91 -35.72
N LYS A 85 -12.00 -21.02 -36.21
CA LYS A 85 -13.10 -21.39 -37.13
C LYS A 85 -12.60 -22.06 -38.41
N GLY A 86 -11.41 -21.68 -38.88
CA GLY A 86 -10.78 -22.26 -40.07
C GLY A 86 -10.05 -23.60 -39.84
N ASN A 87 -10.08 -24.12 -38.62
CA ASN A 87 -9.28 -25.24 -38.13
C ASN A 87 -7.77 -25.12 -38.48
N ARG A 88 -7.18 -23.93 -38.30
CA ARG A 88 -5.80 -23.62 -38.75
C ARG A 88 -4.81 -23.66 -37.60
N HIS A 89 -3.60 -24.14 -37.85
CA HIS A 89 -2.51 -24.16 -36.87
C HIS A 89 -2.13 -22.74 -36.40
N TRP A 90 -1.79 -22.57 -35.12
CA TRP A 90 -1.50 -21.25 -34.52
C TRP A 90 -0.27 -20.55 -35.13
N LEU A 91 0.81 -21.30 -35.40
CA LEU A 91 2.04 -20.78 -36.01
C LEU A 91 1.98 -20.73 -37.55
N THR A 92 1.73 -21.87 -38.23
CA THR A 92 1.83 -21.97 -39.69
C THR A 92 0.58 -21.51 -40.44
N CYS A 93 -0.54 -21.24 -39.75
CA CYS A 93 -1.83 -20.90 -40.36
C CYS A 93 -2.38 -21.93 -41.38
N MET A 94 -1.75 -23.10 -41.51
CA MET A 94 -2.21 -24.17 -42.39
C MET A 94 -3.37 -24.93 -41.73
N LYS A 95 -4.30 -25.46 -42.54
CA LYS A 95 -5.38 -26.30 -42.02
C LYS A 95 -4.79 -27.57 -41.40
N VAL A 96 -5.23 -27.87 -40.18
CA VAL A 96 -4.86 -29.09 -39.47
C VAL A 96 -5.94 -30.15 -39.74
N PRO A 97 -5.59 -31.45 -39.91
CA PRO A 97 -6.58 -32.51 -39.91
C PRO A 97 -7.41 -32.49 -38.61
N GLU A 98 -8.69 -32.85 -38.68
CA GLU A 98 -9.52 -32.93 -37.48
C GLU A 98 -8.94 -33.95 -36.51
N ALA A 99 -8.54 -33.49 -35.31
CA ALA A 99 -7.93 -34.34 -34.31
C ALA A 99 -8.92 -35.38 -33.78
N SER A 100 -8.60 -36.67 -33.96
CA SER A 100 -9.21 -37.77 -33.24
C SER A 100 -8.52 -37.94 -31.88
N GLY A 101 -9.10 -37.37 -30.82
CA GLY A 101 -8.83 -37.72 -29.41
C GLY A 101 -7.48 -37.32 -28.81
N ASP A 102 -6.36 -37.61 -29.48
CA ASP A 102 -5.01 -37.61 -28.91
C ASP A 102 -4.01 -36.73 -29.70
N ALA A 103 -4.41 -35.52 -30.09
CA ALA A 103 -3.46 -34.62 -30.75
C ALA A 103 -2.51 -33.97 -29.74
N ILE A 104 -1.22 -34.24 -29.94
CA ILE A 104 -0.06 -33.60 -29.29
C ILE A 104 -0.26 -32.09 -29.22
N ALA A 105 0.05 -31.48 -28.07
CA ALA A 105 -0.13 -30.06 -27.73
C ALA A 105 0.38 -29.05 -28.79
N CYS A 106 1.22 -29.50 -29.73
CA CYS A 106 1.73 -28.69 -30.82
C CYS A 106 0.84 -28.65 -32.08
N CYS A 107 -0.23 -29.44 -32.20
CA CYS A 107 -1.06 -29.52 -33.42
C CYS A 107 -2.54 -29.17 -33.18
N VAL A 108 -2.81 -28.13 -32.38
CA VAL A 108 -4.19 -27.75 -32.05
C VAL A 108 -4.71 -26.70 -33.04
N GLY A 109 -5.56 -27.15 -33.96
CA GLY A 109 -6.20 -26.32 -34.97
C GLY A 109 -7.46 -25.56 -34.50
N GLY A 110 -7.79 -25.49 -33.21
CA GLY A 110 -9.15 -25.13 -32.76
C GLY A 110 -10.00 -26.37 -32.47
N ALA A 111 -9.34 -27.40 -31.93
CA ALA A 111 -10.00 -28.61 -31.49
C ALA A 111 -10.98 -28.29 -30.34
N TYR A 112 -12.16 -28.87 -30.39
CA TYR A 112 -13.26 -28.58 -29.48
C TYR A 112 -13.91 -29.89 -29.03
N ASP A 113 -14.47 -29.89 -27.83
CA ASP A 113 -15.28 -31.00 -27.34
C ASP A 113 -16.62 -31.02 -28.07
N ARG A 114 -16.94 -32.15 -28.72
CA ARG A 114 -18.19 -32.32 -29.49
C ARG A 114 -19.44 -32.23 -28.62
N ASN A 115 -19.35 -32.58 -27.34
CA ASN A 115 -20.49 -32.57 -26.42
C ASN A 115 -20.84 -31.15 -25.98
N THR A 116 -19.84 -30.37 -25.59
CA THR A 116 -20.04 -29.00 -25.09
C THR A 116 -19.94 -27.93 -26.19
N ARG A 117 -19.39 -28.27 -27.37
CA ARG A 117 -19.05 -27.37 -28.49
C ARG A 117 -18.02 -26.29 -28.12
N LYS A 118 -17.34 -26.43 -26.98
CA LYS A 118 -16.35 -25.50 -26.43
C LYS A 118 -14.95 -26.08 -26.60
N GLU A 119 -13.93 -25.27 -26.34
CA GLU A 119 -12.57 -25.81 -26.20
C GLU A 119 -12.53 -26.86 -25.07
N PHE A 120 -11.60 -27.81 -25.19
CA PHE A 120 -11.41 -28.84 -24.16
C PHE A 120 -11.11 -28.19 -22.80
N GLU A 121 -11.78 -28.66 -21.74
CA GLU A 121 -11.52 -28.21 -20.38
C GLU A 121 -10.04 -28.44 -20.04
N MET A 122 -9.35 -27.39 -19.59
CA MET A 122 -7.97 -27.54 -19.14
C MET A 122 -7.93 -28.40 -17.88
N PRO A 123 -6.87 -29.21 -17.67
CA PRO A 123 -6.75 -30.04 -16.46
C PRO A 123 -6.90 -29.24 -15.16
N MET A 124 -6.44 -28.00 -15.14
CA MET A 124 -6.50 -27.12 -13.98
C MET A 124 -7.93 -26.62 -13.68
N ASP A 125 -8.75 -26.37 -14.72
CA ASP A 125 -10.16 -26.01 -14.52
C ASP A 125 -10.94 -27.20 -13.91
N SER A 126 -10.65 -28.42 -14.40
CA SER A 126 -11.20 -29.66 -13.84
C SER A 126 -10.75 -29.90 -12.40
N PHE A 127 -9.50 -29.60 -12.05
CA PHE A 127 -9.01 -29.66 -10.67
C PHE A 127 -9.80 -28.72 -9.74
N PHE A 128 -10.00 -27.46 -10.15
CA PHE A 128 -10.75 -26.49 -9.34
C PHE A 128 -12.23 -26.88 -9.16
N LYS A 129 -12.84 -27.43 -10.21
CA LYS A 129 -14.23 -27.88 -10.23
C LYS A 129 -14.48 -29.14 -9.41
N ASN A 130 -13.68 -30.18 -9.64
CA ASN A 130 -13.96 -31.53 -9.17
C ASN A 130 -13.26 -31.86 -7.84
N TYR A 131 -12.13 -31.22 -7.54
CA TYR A 131 -11.34 -31.53 -6.35
C TYR A 131 -11.29 -30.36 -5.37
N TYR A 132 -10.74 -29.21 -5.78
CA TYR A 132 -10.43 -28.12 -4.85
C TYR A 132 -11.67 -27.41 -4.30
N GLY A 133 -12.66 -27.04 -5.14
CA GLY A 133 -13.89 -26.39 -4.69
C GLY A 133 -14.71 -27.24 -3.70
N PRO A 134 -15.01 -28.51 -4.02
CA PRO A 134 -15.66 -29.43 -3.09
C PRO A 134 -14.83 -29.70 -1.81
N PHE A 135 -13.51 -29.71 -1.89
CA PHE A 135 -12.63 -29.84 -0.72
C PHE A 135 -12.74 -28.64 0.21
N LEU A 136 -12.65 -27.41 -0.33
CA LEU A 136 -12.68 -26.16 0.43
C LEU A 136 -14.02 -25.94 1.16
N THR A 137 -15.11 -26.48 0.61
CA THR A 137 -16.46 -26.34 1.18
C THR A 137 -16.79 -27.36 2.28
N ARG A 138 -15.91 -28.32 2.59
CA ARG A 138 -16.09 -29.26 3.70
C ARG A 138 -15.97 -28.55 5.06
N VAL A 139 -16.85 -28.89 6.01
CA VAL A 139 -16.93 -28.21 7.32
C VAL A 139 -15.60 -28.21 8.07
N TRP A 140 -14.91 -29.36 8.16
CA TRP A 140 -13.61 -29.47 8.82
C TRP A 140 -12.52 -28.63 8.14
N VAL A 141 -12.55 -28.55 6.80
CA VAL A 141 -11.60 -27.72 6.04
C VAL A 141 -11.86 -26.23 6.31
N LYS A 142 -13.13 -25.81 6.39
CA LYS A 142 -13.47 -24.42 6.77
C LYS A 142 -12.93 -24.05 8.16
N VAL A 143 -13.08 -24.94 9.14
CA VAL A 143 -12.55 -24.72 10.50
C VAL A 143 -11.03 -24.59 10.44
N LEU A 144 -10.35 -25.48 9.72
CA LEU A 144 -8.90 -25.41 9.53
C LEU A 144 -8.47 -24.10 8.85
N VAL A 145 -9.19 -23.65 7.83
CA VAL A 145 -8.92 -22.38 7.13
C VAL A 145 -9.06 -21.19 8.09
N CYS A 146 -10.09 -21.17 8.95
CA CYS A 146 -10.23 -20.13 9.97
C CYS A 146 -9.08 -20.14 10.99
N LEU A 147 -8.59 -21.31 11.40
CA LEU A 147 -7.43 -21.43 12.29
C LEU A 147 -6.14 -20.93 11.63
N ILE A 148 -5.90 -21.31 10.37
CA ILE A 148 -4.75 -20.83 9.59
C ILE A 148 -4.81 -19.31 9.43
N TYR A 149 -5.99 -18.76 9.14
CA TYR A 149 -6.20 -17.31 9.04
C TYR A 149 -5.90 -16.59 10.37
N ALA A 150 -6.38 -17.12 11.49
CA ALA A 150 -6.09 -16.56 12.81
C ALA A 150 -4.58 -16.58 13.12
N GLY A 151 -3.88 -17.67 12.77
CA GLY A 151 -2.43 -17.77 12.90
C GLY A 151 -1.68 -16.76 12.02
N TYR A 152 -2.07 -16.65 10.74
CA TYR A 152 -1.53 -15.63 9.82
C TYR A 152 -1.69 -14.23 10.38
N LEU A 153 -2.89 -13.89 10.87
CA LEU A 153 -3.17 -12.56 11.41
C LEU A 153 -2.39 -12.30 12.70
N ALA A 154 -2.25 -13.29 13.58
CA ALA A 154 -1.45 -13.17 14.79
C ALA A 154 0.04 -12.91 14.49
N VAL A 155 0.62 -13.64 13.53
CA VAL A 155 2.01 -13.44 13.09
C VAL A 155 2.16 -12.09 12.40
N GLY A 156 1.21 -11.69 11.54
CA GLY A 156 1.21 -10.38 10.90
C GLY A 156 1.17 -9.23 11.91
N ILE A 157 0.24 -9.28 12.88
CA ILE A 157 0.16 -8.27 13.95
C ILE A 157 1.43 -8.24 14.79
N TYR A 158 1.97 -9.41 15.16
CA TYR A 158 3.24 -9.49 15.88
C TYR A 158 4.39 -8.82 15.09
N GLY A 159 4.49 -9.09 13.79
CA GLY A 159 5.47 -8.47 12.91
C GLY A 159 5.30 -6.95 12.81
N CYS A 160 4.07 -6.42 12.83
CA CYS A 160 3.84 -4.98 12.82
C CYS A 160 4.46 -4.26 14.03
N PHE A 161 4.55 -4.92 15.19
CA PHE A 161 5.24 -4.38 16.37
C PHE A 161 6.77 -4.43 16.27
N GLN A 162 7.33 -5.13 15.28
CA GLN A 162 8.76 -5.27 15.05
C GLN A 162 9.25 -4.44 13.84
N ILE A 163 8.38 -3.62 13.24
CA ILE A 163 8.75 -2.75 12.12
C ILE A 163 9.81 -1.74 12.59
N GLN A 164 10.97 -1.75 11.93
CA GLN A 164 11.99 -0.73 12.10
C GLN A 164 11.68 0.48 11.20
N GLU A 165 11.91 1.68 11.72
CA GLU A 165 11.67 2.94 11.00
C GLU A 165 12.94 3.42 10.29
N GLY A 166 12.76 3.95 9.07
CA GLY A 166 13.81 4.70 8.39
C GLY A 166 14.59 3.91 7.36
N LEU A 167 15.41 4.65 6.61
CA LEU A 167 16.30 4.14 5.58
C LEU A 167 17.73 4.43 6.00
N ASP A 168 18.50 3.38 6.24
CA ASP A 168 19.94 3.51 6.45
C ASP A 168 20.62 3.94 5.13
N LEU A 169 21.40 5.02 5.18
CA LEU A 169 22.10 5.58 4.02
C LEU A 169 23.05 4.57 3.38
N LYS A 170 23.62 3.63 4.15
CA LYS A 170 24.51 2.60 3.59
C LYS A 170 23.80 1.67 2.62
N HIS A 171 22.50 1.45 2.80
CA HIS A 171 21.68 0.61 1.93
C HIS A 171 21.35 1.27 0.58
N LEU A 172 21.58 2.58 0.43
CA LEU A 172 21.49 3.24 -0.88
C LEU A 172 22.65 2.85 -1.80
N ALA A 173 23.79 2.47 -1.23
CA ALA A 173 24.91 1.96 -1.99
C ALA A 173 24.65 0.53 -2.48
N VAL A 174 25.29 0.17 -3.58
CA VAL A 174 25.29 -1.20 -4.11
C VAL A 174 26.14 -2.09 -3.20
N ASP A 175 25.76 -3.36 -3.03
CA ASP A 175 26.55 -4.32 -2.26
C ASP A 175 28.03 -4.36 -2.71
N GLY A 176 28.93 -4.36 -1.74
CA GLY A 176 30.38 -4.34 -1.95
C GLY A 176 30.95 -2.98 -2.36
N SER A 177 30.15 -1.92 -2.32
CA SER A 177 30.64 -0.54 -2.43
C SER A 177 31.43 -0.15 -1.18
N TYR A 178 32.51 0.59 -1.35
CA TYR A 178 33.29 1.18 -0.25
C TYR A 178 32.45 2.08 0.67
N VAL A 179 31.32 2.59 0.17
CA VAL A 179 30.39 3.44 0.94
C VAL A 179 29.79 2.67 2.12
N GLY A 180 29.49 1.37 1.95
CA GLY A 180 29.01 0.54 3.05
C GLY A 180 30.08 0.40 4.14
N ASP A 181 31.30 0.01 3.74
CA ASP A 181 32.44 -0.12 4.64
C ASP A 181 32.82 1.21 5.33
N TYR A 182 32.60 2.34 4.65
CA TYR A 182 32.79 3.68 5.21
C TYR A 182 31.80 3.94 6.34
N TYR A 183 30.50 3.77 6.08
CA TYR A 183 29.46 4.02 7.08
C TYR A 183 29.53 3.02 8.24
N ASP A 184 29.84 1.75 7.99
CA ASP A 184 30.02 0.77 9.08
C ASP A 184 31.18 1.16 10.01
N LYS A 185 32.27 1.74 9.48
CA LYS A 185 33.37 2.27 10.30
C LYS A 185 33.05 3.61 10.96
N GLU A 186 32.27 4.45 10.29
CA GLU A 186 31.77 5.71 10.87
C GLU A 186 30.89 5.40 12.09
N ASP A 187 29.99 4.43 11.98
CA ASP A 187 29.15 3.97 13.10
C ASP A 187 29.98 3.30 14.21
N GLU A 188 31.00 2.50 13.86
CA GLU A 188 31.84 1.81 14.85
C GLU A 188 32.74 2.78 15.65
N PHE A 189 33.35 3.76 14.98
CA PHE A 189 34.39 4.61 15.58
C PHE A 189 33.97 6.05 15.87
N PHE A 190 32.87 6.54 15.29
CA PHE A 190 32.45 7.95 15.36
C PHE A 190 30.98 8.16 15.76
N SER A 191 30.33 7.15 16.37
CA SER A 191 28.92 7.22 16.81
C SER A 191 28.67 7.84 18.19
N ASP A 192 29.73 8.28 18.88
CA ASP A 192 29.60 8.92 20.19
C ASP A 192 28.97 10.32 20.09
N PHE A 193 29.35 11.06 19.05
CA PHE A 193 28.83 12.40 18.76
C PHE A 193 27.83 12.33 17.60
N GLY A 194 26.69 12.99 17.77
CA GLY A 194 25.75 13.22 16.70
C GLY A 194 26.15 14.41 15.82
N PRO A 195 25.28 14.82 14.88
CA PRO A 195 25.53 16.00 14.05
C PRO A 195 25.67 17.27 14.90
N ASN A 196 26.59 18.15 14.51
CA ASN A 196 26.76 19.45 15.15
C ASN A 196 25.71 20.43 14.62
N VAL A 197 24.67 20.69 15.42
CA VAL A 197 23.46 21.37 14.97
C VAL A 197 23.66 22.89 14.98
N MET A 198 23.29 23.56 13.89
CA MET A 198 23.38 25.02 13.76
C MET A 198 22.12 25.68 14.30
N LEU A 199 22.29 26.66 15.18
CA LEU A 199 21.26 27.58 15.63
C LEU A 199 21.46 28.92 14.92
N VAL A 200 20.56 29.26 14.01
CA VAL A 200 20.68 30.42 13.12
C VAL A 200 19.72 31.52 13.55
N ILE A 201 20.27 32.71 13.81
CA ILE A 201 19.53 33.96 13.98
C ILE A 201 19.56 34.69 12.64
N LYS A 202 18.37 34.98 12.11
CA LYS A 202 18.15 35.58 10.78
C LYS A 202 17.47 36.95 10.85
N ASP A 203 17.36 37.51 12.05
CA ASP A 203 16.83 38.84 12.28
C ASP A 203 17.95 39.89 12.19
N GLU A 204 17.86 40.76 11.16
CA GLU A 204 18.78 41.86 10.94
C GLU A 204 18.73 42.94 12.04
N HIS A 205 17.62 42.98 12.81
CA HIS A 205 17.41 43.92 13.91
C HIS A 205 17.80 43.35 15.26
N PHE A 206 18.35 42.13 15.30
CA PHE A 206 18.77 41.49 16.54
C PHE A 206 19.89 42.30 17.21
N GLN A 207 19.62 42.82 18.41
CA GLN A 207 20.52 43.72 19.12
C GLN A 207 21.54 42.95 19.97
N TYR A 208 22.58 42.41 19.32
CA TYR A 208 23.65 41.65 19.98
C TYR A 208 24.39 42.41 21.10
N TRP A 209 24.36 43.75 21.07
CA TRP A 209 24.96 44.63 22.08
C TRP A 209 24.04 44.87 23.29
N ASN A 210 22.77 44.46 23.25
CA ASN A 210 21.86 44.67 24.39
C ASN A 210 22.04 43.53 25.42
N PRO A 211 22.38 43.84 26.70
CA PRO A 211 22.66 42.82 27.70
C PRO A 211 21.44 41.92 27.98
N THR A 212 20.22 42.47 27.98
CA THR A 212 19.00 41.68 28.19
C THR A 212 18.75 40.69 27.05
N VAL A 213 19.07 41.08 25.81
CA VAL A 213 18.97 40.19 24.65
C VAL A 213 20.01 39.08 24.72
N ARG A 214 21.24 39.40 25.16
CA ARG A 214 22.30 38.42 25.37
C ARG A 214 21.96 37.41 26.46
N GLU A 215 21.46 37.87 27.61
CA GLU A 215 20.99 36.98 28.68
C GLU A 215 19.88 36.04 28.23
N SER A 216 18.92 36.55 27.45
CA SER A 216 17.86 35.71 26.87
C SER A 216 18.41 34.69 25.88
N LEU A 217 19.47 35.03 25.14
CA LEU A 217 20.13 34.13 24.19
C LEU A 217 20.92 33.05 24.91
N ASP A 218 21.64 33.41 25.96
CA ASP A 218 22.36 32.46 26.81
C ASP A 218 21.38 31.49 27.48
N SER A 219 20.25 31.98 28.02
CA SER A 219 19.19 31.12 28.56
C SER A 219 18.62 30.16 27.50
N CYS A 220 18.45 30.62 26.26
CA CYS A 220 18.02 29.75 25.18
C CYS A 220 19.07 28.67 24.86
N LEU A 221 20.36 29.03 24.78
CA LEU A 221 21.46 28.09 24.57
C LEU A 221 21.53 27.04 25.70
N GLU A 222 21.36 27.46 26.96
CA GLU A 222 21.27 26.56 28.10
C GLU A 222 20.09 25.58 27.98
N ASN A 223 18.93 26.03 27.51
CA ASN A 223 17.79 25.14 27.27
C ASN A 223 18.10 24.06 26.23
N PHE A 224 18.86 24.39 25.17
CA PHE A 224 19.34 23.40 24.21
C PHE A 224 20.31 22.40 24.85
N GLN A 225 21.24 22.86 25.67
CA GLN A 225 22.20 21.99 26.35
C GLN A 225 21.58 21.07 27.38
N ASN A 226 20.49 21.51 28.02
CA ASN A 226 19.76 20.72 29.00
C ASN A 226 18.97 19.56 28.35
N LEU A 227 18.87 19.51 27.02
CA LEU A 227 18.28 18.36 26.33
C LEU A 227 19.18 17.14 26.49
N THR A 228 18.59 15.98 26.79
CA THR A 228 19.29 14.69 26.87
C THR A 228 20.00 14.26 25.57
N LEU A 229 19.65 14.91 24.46
CA LEU A 229 20.17 14.66 23.12
C LEU A 229 21.31 15.64 22.75
N ALA A 230 21.59 16.60 23.62
CA ALA A 230 22.72 17.52 23.52
C ALA A 230 23.81 17.13 24.53
N ASP A 231 25.07 17.42 24.19
CA ASP A 231 26.18 17.19 25.10
C ASP A 231 26.16 18.22 26.23
N SER A 232 26.04 17.77 27.48
CA SER A 232 26.11 18.63 28.66
C SER A 232 27.53 19.07 29.00
N ASP A 233 28.54 18.29 28.60
CA ASP A 233 29.94 18.51 28.93
C ASP A 233 30.62 19.48 27.95
N LEU A 234 30.07 19.62 26.74
CA LEU A 234 30.55 20.54 25.72
C LEU A 234 29.70 21.82 25.66
N PRO A 235 30.28 23.01 25.94
CA PRO A 235 29.57 24.28 25.81
C PRO A 235 29.18 24.54 24.34
N PRO A 236 28.11 25.32 24.07
CA PRO A 236 27.72 25.66 22.72
C PRO A 236 28.80 26.51 22.10
N ILE A 237 29.11 26.27 20.81
CA ILE A 237 30.10 27.06 20.10
C ILE A 237 29.42 28.38 19.69
N SER A 238 29.64 29.42 20.49
CA SER A 238 29.08 30.76 20.30
C SER A 238 30.16 31.78 19.97
N TRP A 239 30.13 32.33 18.75
CA TRP A 239 31.00 33.44 18.36
C TRP A 239 30.80 34.66 19.27
N LEU A 240 29.58 34.88 19.75
CA LEU A 240 29.21 36.01 20.59
C LEU A 240 29.87 35.90 21.96
N HIS A 241 29.86 34.70 22.56
CA HIS A 241 30.54 34.47 23.83
C HIS A 241 32.04 34.80 23.73
N VAL A 242 32.71 34.31 22.68
CA VAL A 242 34.13 34.60 22.42
C VAL A 242 34.35 36.08 22.12
N TYR A 243 33.43 36.73 21.41
CA TYR A 243 33.52 38.15 21.10
C TYR A 243 33.40 39.04 22.35
N VAL A 244 32.51 38.70 23.28
CA VAL A 244 32.37 39.40 24.56
C VAL A 244 33.66 39.29 25.37
N GLN A 245 34.28 38.11 25.43
CA GLN A 245 35.59 37.91 26.08
C GLN A 245 36.70 38.72 25.38
N TYR A 246 36.69 38.78 24.06
CA TYR A 246 37.62 39.61 23.29
C TYR A 246 37.45 41.10 23.60
N GLY A 247 36.21 41.59 23.76
CA GLY A 247 35.91 42.95 24.16
C GLY A 247 36.41 43.30 25.55
N MET A 248 36.16 42.41 26.53
CA MET A 248 36.66 42.56 27.90
C MET A 248 38.20 42.64 27.95
N ASN A 249 38.90 41.79 27.19
CA ASN A 249 40.36 41.80 27.13
C ASN A 249 40.94 43.02 26.39
N SER A 250 40.22 43.53 25.40
CA SER A 250 40.64 44.68 24.59
C SER A 250 40.26 46.03 25.22
N GLY A 251 39.37 46.03 26.22
CA GLY A 251 38.96 47.22 26.97
C GLY A 251 37.95 48.12 26.27
N PHE A 252 37.14 47.61 25.34
CA PHE A 252 36.02 48.35 24.73
C PHE A 252 34.68 47.88 25.28
N ASP A 253 33.68 48.77 25.22
CA ASP A 253 32.34 48.52 25.72
C ASP A 253 31.52 47.72 24.69
N VAL A 254 31.21 46.48 25.05
CA VAL A 254 30.42 45.56 24.20
C VAL A 254 28.93 45.92 24.23
N ASP A 255 28.47 46.67 25.23
CA ASP A 255 27.08 47.12 25.32
C ASP A 255 26.76 48.31 24.40
N ASN A 256 27.80 48.97 23.90
CA ASN A 256 27.67 50.09 22.98
C ASN A 256 27.66 49.62 21.52
N GLU A 257 26.53 49.80 20.83
CA GLU A 257 26.34 49.41 19.42
C GLU A 257 27.49 49.84 18.49
N THR A 258 27.96 51.09 18.65
CA THR A 258 28.97 51.65 17.75
C THR A 258 30.32 50.98 17.96
N GLN A 259 30.71 50.77 19.22
CA GLN A 259 31.94 50.06 19.57
C GLN A 259 31.84 48.59 19.18
N PHE A 260 30.73 47.93 19.50
CA PHE A 260 30.45 46.55 19.11
C PHE A 260 30.63 46.34 17.60
N LYS A 261 30.02 47.17 16.76
CA LYS A 261 30.09 47.01 15.30
C LYS A 261 31.48 47.36 14.74
N SER A 262 32.13 48.39 15.28
CA SER A 262 33.45 48.85 14.79
C SER A 262 34.56 47.80 14.99
N HIS A 263 34.51 47.04 16.09
CA HIS A 263 35.51 46.02 16.43
C HIS A 263 35.18 44.63 15.88
N LEU A 264 33.95 44.40 15.40
CA LEU A 264 33.48 43.09 14.94
C LEU A 264 34.29 42.58 13.74
N THR A 265 34.53 43.42 12.73
CA THR A 265 35.31 43.03 11.54
C THR A 265 36.74 42.60 11.90
N ALA A 266 37.38 43.30 12.84
CA ALA A 266 38.73 42.96 13.30
C ALA A 266 38.74 41.61 14.03
N PHE A 267 37.72 41.36 14.86
CA PHE A 267 37.54 40.06 15.51
C PHE A 267 37.32 38.94 14.50
N LEU A 268 36.38 39.07 13.57
CA LEU A 268 36.04 38.02 12.60
C LEU A 268 37.22 37.60 11.72
N ASN A 269 38.13 38.53 11.40
CA ASN A 269 39.34 38.24 10.64
C ASN A 269 40.35 37.37 11.39
N TYR A 270 40.32 37.35 12.73
CA TYR A 270 41.27 36.61 13.56
C TYR A 270 40.64 35.39 14.25
N SER A 271 39.35 35.44 14.57
CA SER A 271 38.69 34.47 15.46
C SER A 271 38.25 33.16 14.80
N GLY A 272 38.28 33.07 13.47
CA GLY A 272 37.80 31.92 12.71
C GLY A 272 36.27 31.90 12.49
N PHE A 273 35.51 32.81 13.12
CA PHE A 273 34.05 32.91 13.01
C PHE A 273 33.55 33.72 11.79
N SER A 274 34.43 34.02 10.83
CA SER A 274 34.06 34.84 9.65
C SER A 274 32.94 34.23 8.81
N GLN A 275 32.78 32.90 8.84
CA GLN A 275 31.70 32.17 8.16
C GLN A 275 30.43 32.05 9.00
N ASP A 276 30.47 32.42 10.28
CA ASP A 276 29.37 32.25 11.23
C ASP A 276 28.60 33.55 11.47
N VAL A 277 29.13 34.69 11.02
CA VAL A 277 28.50 36.00 11.12
C VAL A 277 28.51 36.67 9.75
N ASN A 278 27.33 36.87 9.17
CA ASN A 278 27.18 37.64 7.94
C ASN A 278 27.05 39.13 8.28
N PHE A 279 28.16 39.85 8.23
CA PHE A 279 28.24 41.28 8.53
C PHE A 279 28.46 42.09 7.24
N THR A 280 27.42 42.81 6.81
CA THR A 280 27.44 43.65 5.59
C THR A 280 26.84 45.02 5.88
N ASN A 281 27.38 46.09 5.29
CA ASN A 281 26.87 47.46 5.46
C ASN A 281 26.69 47.89 6.94
N ASN A 282 27.62 47.48 7.81
CA ASN A 282 27.57 47.76 9.25
C ASN A 282 26.32 47.18 9.97
N GLN A 283 25.75 46.11 9.42
CA GLN A 283 24.63 45.36 9.98
C GLN A 283 24.91 43.85 9.93
N ILE A 284 24.45 43.14 10.97
CA ILE A 284 24.54 41.68 11.04
C ILE A 284 23.25 41.15 10.43
N GLN A 285 23.32 40.57 9.23
CA GLN A 285 22.13 40.04 8.55
C GLN A 285 21.69 38.71 9.14
N ALA A 286 22.67 37.87 9.45
CA ALA A 286 22.44 36.58 10.06
C ALA A 286 23.68 36.17 10.84
N SER A 287 23.49 35.37 11.88
CA SER A 287 24.57 34.67 12.55
C SER A 287 24.15 33.25 12.92
N ARG A 288 25.14 32.38 13.15
CA ARG A 288 24.89 31.02 13.62
C ARG A 288 25.79 30.65 14.78
N MET A 289 25.29 29.75 15.61
CA MET A 289 26.02 29.12 16.71
C MET A 289 25.79 27.61 16.62
N PHE A 290 26.55 26.83 17.38
CA PHE A 290 26.46 25.38 17.29
C PHE A 290 26.20 24.72 18.65
N VAL A 291 25.39 23.66 18.61
CA VAL A 291 25.15 22.76 19.74
C VAL A 291 25.51 21.35 19.30
N GLN A 292 26.41 20.72 20.04
CA GLN A 292 26.82 19.35 19.78
C GLN A 292 25.75 18.39 20.30
N SER A 293 25.24 17.53 19.42
CA SER A 293 24.34 16.43 19.82
C SER A 293 25.13 15.18 20.18
N VAL A 294 24.55 14.30 20.99
CA VAL A 294 25.17 13.04 21.46
C VAL A 294 24.17 11.90 21.47
N ASN A 295 24.67 10.66 21.43
CA ASN A 295 23.86 9.44 21.49
C ASN A 295 22.80 9.33 20.38
N ILE A 296 23.10 9.82 19.18
CA ILE A 296 22.21 9.73 18.01
C ILE A 296 22.65 8.54 17.17
N ARG A 297 21.98 7.39 17.30
CA ARG A 297 22.39 6.14 16.65
C ARG A 297 21.35 5.55 15.71
N THR A 298 20.09 5.89 15.90
CA THR A 298 18.98 5.34 15.11
C THR A 298 18.18 6.45 14.42
N ALA A 299 17.46 6.11 13.37
CA ALA A 299 16.53 7.03 12.71
C ALA A 299 15.45 7.60 13.67
N ILE A 300 15.14 6.86 14.74
CA ILE A 300 14.24 7.32 15.81
C ILE A 300 14.91 8.40 16.65
N ASP A 301 16.19 8.24 17.01
CA ASP A 301 16.95 9.24 17.75
C ASP A 301 17.15 10.51 16.92
N GLU A 302 17.44 10.36 15.63
CA GLU A 302 17.55 11.46 14.67
C GLU A 302 16.24 12.27 14.58
N LYS A 303 15.10 11.58 14.46
CA LYS A 303 13.76 12.19 14.50
C LYS A 303 13.49 12.91 15.83
N ASN A 304 13.82 12.27 16.95
CA ASN A 304 13.58 12.82 18.28
C ASN A 304 14.43 14.07 18.54
N MET A 305 15.69 14.05 18.13
CA MET A 305 16.61 15.20 18.18
C MET A 305 16.09 16.35 17.34
N LEU A 306 15.71 16.09 16.10
CA LEU A 306 15.14 17.10 15.21
C LEU A 306 13.92 17.79 15.83
N ASN A 307 12.99 17.00 16.37
CA ASN A 307 11.77 17.52 16.99
C ASN A 307 12.09 18.31 18.28
N ALA A 308 12.90 17.74 19.18
CA ALA A 308 13.27 18.39 20.43
C ALA A 308 13.95 19.74 20.18
N PHE A 309 14.92 19.80 19.27
CA PHE A 309 15.61 21.05 18.97
C PHE A 309 14.67 22.09 18.35
N ARG A 310 13.76 21.69 17.44
CA ARG A 310 12.76 22.61 16.86
C ARG A 310 11.76 23.10 17.90
N GLU A 311 11.31 22.23 18.81
CA GLU A 311 10.43 22.60 19.91
C GLU A 311 11.11 23.61 20.84
N THR A 312 12.37 23.36 21.22
CA THR A 312 13.16 24.31 22.02
C THR A 312 13.36 25.65 21.32
N ALA A 313 13.60 25.68 20.00
CA ALA A 313 13.65 26.93 19.24
C ALA A 313 12.33 27.71 19.30
N VAL A 314 11.19 27.01 19.19
CA VAL A 314 9.86 27.63 19.33
C VAL A 314 9.61 28.16 20.74
N GLU A 315 10.13 27.48 21.77
CA GLU A 315 10.07 27.96 23.16
C GLU A 315 10.92 29.21 23.38
N CYS A 316 12.11 29.29 22.78
CA CYS A 316 12.94 30.50 22.81
C CYS A 316 12.24 31.71 22.15
N GLY A 317 11.42 31.47 21.12
CA GLY A 317 10.57 32.49 20.52
C GLY A 317 9.44 33.01 21.43
N LYS A 318 9.15 32.32 22.55
CA LYS A 318 8.11 32.69 23.54
C LYS A 318 8.66 33.31 24.82
N LEU A 319 9.99 33.47 24.93
CA LEU A 319 10.62 34.14 26.05
C LEU A 319 10.17 35.60 26.15
N GLN A 320 10.38 36.21 27.32
CA GLN A 320 10.05 37.62 27.56
C GLN A 320 10.75 38.56 26.57
N THR A 321 11.97 38.19 26.16
CA THR A 321 12.67 38.73 24.99
C THR A 321 12.71 37.63 23.92
N PRO A 322 11.87 37.69 22.88
CA PRO A 322 11.73 36.59 21.94
C PRO A 322 12.97 36.43 21.06
N ILE A 323 13.39 35.19 20.84
CA ILE A 323 14.52 34.85 19.97
C ILE A 323 14.02 33.94 18.85
N ASP A 324 13.94 34.47 17.63
CA ASP A 324 13.59 33.68 16.44
C ASP A 324 14.81 32.91 15.93
N LEU A 325 14.86 31.62 16.27
CA LEU A 325 15.92 30.70 15.86
C LEU A 325 15.43 29.73 14.79
N ILE A 326 16.26 29.50 13.77
CA ILE A 326 16.17 28.30 12.94
C ILE A 326 17.19 27.30 13.44
N VAL A 327 16.72 26.07 13.66
CA VAL A 327 17.61 24.92 13.83
C VAL A 327 17.89 24.29 12.47
N TYR A 328 19.15 24.16 12.11
CA TYR A 328 19.58 23.65 10.81
C TYR A 328 20.77 22.70 10.92
N HIS A 329 20.72 21.64 10.13
CA HIS A 329 21.87 20.82 9.79
C HIS A 329 21.65 20.26 8.38
N PRO A 330 22.68 20.09 7.53
CA PRO A 330 22.51 19.54 6.18
C PRO A 330 21.80 18.18 6.15
N ALA A 331 22.00 17.33 7.16
CA ALA A 331 21.35 16.02 7.27
C ALA A 331 19.85 16.08 7.58
N PHE A 332 19.31 17.23 8.05
CA PHE A 332 17.90 17.35 8.41
C PHE A 332 16.96 17.09 7.24
N ILE A 333 17.41 17.23 6.00
CA ILE A 333 16.65 16.84 4.80
C ILE A 333 16.24 15.36 4.83
N TYR A 334 17.05 14.49 5.44
CA TYR A 334 16.77 13.07 5.62
C TYR A 334 15.93 12.82 6.88
N PHE A 335 16.22 13.52 7.97
CA PHE A 335 15.50 13.36 9.24
C PHE A 335 14.05 13.85 9.15
N ASP A 336 13.83 14.93 8.38
CA ASP A 336 12.50 15.44 8.05
C ASP A 336 11.64 14.35 7.38
N GLN A 337 12.23 13.47 6.58
CA GLN A 337 11.51 12.36 5.99
C GLN A 337 11.05 11.35 7.06
N TYR A 338 11.90 10.99 8.03
CA TYR A 338 11.53 10.04 9.10
C TYR A 338 10.39 10.55 9.98
N ALA A 339 10.33 11.87 10.21
CA ALA A 339 9.26 12.49 10.98
C ALA A 339 7.85 12.31 10.36
N VAL A 340 7.76 12.20 9.03
CA VAL A 340 6.46 12.16 8.33
C VAL A 340 6.15 10.80 7.67
N ILE A 341 7.09 9.86 7.59
CA ILE A 341 6.86 8.56 6.93
C ILE A 341 5.68 7.80 7.53
N ILE A 342 5.63 7.60 8.85
CA ILE A 342 4.59 6.75 9.47
C ILE A 342 3.21 7.38 9.33
N SER A 343 3.08 8.65 9.71
CA SER A 343 1.80 9.36 9.68
C SER A 343 1.22 9.38 8.27
N ASN A 344 2.06 9.68 7.27
CA ASN A 344 1.65 9.63 5.87
C ASN A 344 1.33 8.21 5.39
N THR A 345 2.11 7.21 5.79
CA THR A 345 1.84 5.81 5.42
C THR A 345 0.46 5.40 5.92
N ILE A 346 0.17 5.63 7.21
CA ILE A 346 -1.13 5.31 7.81
C ILE A 346 -2.26 6.09 7.12
N GLN A 347 -2.08 7.40 6.93
CA GLN A 347 -3.07 8.24 6.27
C GLN A 347 -3.37 7.75 4.86
N ASN A 348 -2.34 7.46 4.06
CA ASN A 348 -2.51 6.97 2.69
C ASN A 348 -3.17 5.60 2.64
N LEU A 349 -2.79 4.67 3.54
CA LEU A 349 -3.41 3.35 3.63
C LEU A 349 -4.89 3.44 4.01
N VAL A 350 -5.24 4.31 4.97
CA VAL A 350 -6.64 4.53 5.38
C VAL A 350 -7.45 5.16 4.26
N VAL A 351 -6.95 6.24 3.64
CA VAL A 351 -7.65 6.91 2.54
C VAL A 351 -7.83 5.97 1.35
N ALA A 352 -6.80 5.20 0.97
CA ALA A 352 -6.89 4.22 -0.09
C ALA A 352 -7.86 3.09 0.24
N THR A 353 -7.82 2.51 1.44
CA THR A 353 -8.77 1.46 1.85
C THR A 353 -10.22 1.96 1.88
N CYS A 354 -10.46 3.19 2.33
CA CYS A 354 -11.78 3.82 2.29
C CYS A 354 -12.26 4.06 0.85
N ALA A 355 -11.39 4.55 -0.04
CA ALA A 355 -11.71 4.70 -1.46
C ALA A 355 -12.05 3.36 -2.09
N MET A 356 -11.28 2.32 -1.76
CA MET A 356 -11.52 0.95 -2.21
C MET A 356 -12.87 0.40 -1.76
N LEU A 357 -13.27 0.65 -0.50
CA LEU A 357 -14.60 0.29 0.01
C LEU A 357 -15.72 0.98 -0.79
N VAL A 358 -15.56 2.26 -1.11
CA VAL A 358 -16.56 3.00 -1.92
C VAL A 358 -16.69 2.39 -3.31
N ILE A 359 -15.56 2.08 -3.95
CA ILE A 359 -15.56 1.47 -5.28
C ILE A 359 -16.16 0.06 -5.24
N SER A 360 -15.81 -0.76 -4.25
CA SER A 360 -16.36 -2.11 -4.12
C SER A 360 -17.86 -2.08 -3.80
N LEU A 361 -18.35 -1.09 -3.05
CA LEU A 361 -19.79 -0.89 -2.81
C LEU A 361 -20.55 -0.48 -4.07
N LEU A 362 -19.93 0.31 -4.95
CA LEU A 362 -20.52 0.70 -6.24
C LEU A 362 -20.58 -0.46 -7.23
N LEU A 363 -19.55 -1.32 -7.25
CA LEU A 363 -19.35 -2.30 -8.31
C LEU A 363 -19.83 -3.71 -7.93
N ILE A 364 -19.90 -4.05 -6.64
CA ILE A 364 -20.37 -5.37 -6.17
C ILE A 364 -21.82 -5.25 -5.67
N PRO A 365 -22.79 -5.96 -6.27
CA PRO A 365 -24.22 -5.82 -5.94
C PRO A 365 -24.61 -6.08 -4.47
N ASN A 366 -23.77 -6.80 -3.72
CA ASN A 366 -24.05 -7.15 -2.32
C ASN A 366 -23.09 -6.41 -1.37
N PRO A 367 -23.59 -5.55 -0.48
CA PRO A 367 -22.75 -4.75 0.42
C PRO A 367 -21.96 -5.60 1.42
N LEU A 368 -22.46 -6.76 1.84
CA LEU A 368 -21.70 -7.66 2.73
C LEU A 368 -20.49 -8.27 2.03
N CYS A 369 -20.60 -8.56 0.72
CA CYS A 369 -19.46 -9.05 -0.05
C CYS A 369 -18.40 -7.96 -0.20
N SER A 370 -18.84 -6.71 -0.42
CA SER A 370 -17.94 -5.55 -0.46
C SER A 370 -17.19 -5.32 0.86
N LEU A 371 -17.86 -5.50 2.00
CA LEU A 371 -17.22 -5.44 3.32
C LEU A 371 -16.17 -6.55 3.52
N TRP A 372 -16.46 -7.79 3.07
CA TRP A 372 -15.48 -8.88 3.13
C TRP A 372 -14.26 -8.63 2.24
N VAL A 373 -14.45 -8.03 1.07
CA VAL A 373 -13.34 -7.58 0.21
C VAL A 373 -12.50 -6.53 0.92
N THR A 374 -13.14 -5.54 1.54
CA THR A 374 -12.44 -4.49 2.30
C THR A 374 -11.67 -5.06 3.49
N PHE A 375 -12.26 -6.00 4.22
CA PHE A 375 -11.58 -6.71 5.31
C PHE A 375 -10.38 -7.53 4.81
N SER A 376 -10.51 -8.19 3.65
CA SER A 376 -9.41 -8.90 3.02
C SER A 376 -8.24 -7.97 2.67
N ILE A 377 -8.52 -6.79 2.12
CA ILE A 377 -7.50 -5.78 1.82
C ILE A 377 -6.76 -5.36 3.10
N ALA A 378 -7.50 -4.99 4.15
CA ALA A 378 -6.91 -4.62 5.44
C ALA A 378 -6.04 -5.76 6.02
N SER A 379 -6.51 -7.00 5.92
CA SER A 379 -5.78 -8.20 6.35
C SER A 379 -4.50 -8.45 5.53
N VAL A 380 -4.54 -8.23 4.22
CA VAL A 380 -3.34 -8.34 3.36
C VAL A 380 -2.34 -7.23 3.72
N ILE A 381 -2.78 -5.99 3.93
CA ILE A 381 -1.90 -4.88 4.35
C ILE A 381 -1.20 -5.23 5.67
N VAL A 382 -1.96 -5.67 6.68
CA VAL A 382 -1.40 -6.05 7.99
C VAL A 382 -0.40 -7.20 7.85
N GLY A 383 -0.70 -8.22 7.04
CA GLY A 383 0.25 -9.30 6.83
C GLY A 383 1.47 -8.89 6.02
N VAL A 384 1.33 -8.07 4.98
CA VAL A 384 2.48 -7.59 4.22
C VAL A 384 3.38 -6.72 5.11
N ALA A 385 2.80 -5.78 5.87
CA ALA A 385 3.54 -4.93 6.81
C ALA A 385 4.22 -5.74 7.94
N GLY A 386 3.54 -6.76 8.46
CA GLY A 386 4.11 -7.61 9.50
C GLY A 386 5.21 -8.54 8.99
N PHE A 387 4.96 -9.25 7.89
CA PHE A 387 5.93 -10.19 7.34
C PHE A 387 7.11 -9.50 6.66
N MET A 388 6.97 -8.26 6.17
CA MET A 388 8.13 -7.50 5.68
C MET A 388 9.10 -7.19 6.83
N ALA A 389 8.59 -6.85 8.03
CA ALA A 389 9.42 -6.65 9.21
C ALA A 389 10.14 -7.95 9.63
N LEU A 390 9.40 -9.07 9.66
CA LEU A 390 9.98 -10.39 9.94
C LEU A 390 10.97 -10.85 8.85
N TRP A 391 10.93 -10.23 7.67
CA TRP A 391 11.84 -10.49 6.57
C TRP A 391 12.91 -9.39 6.41
N ASP A 392 13.19 -8.67 7.49
CA ASP A 392 14.27 -7.69 7.57
C ASP A 392 14.14 -6.61 6.49
N VAL A 393 12.98 -5.95 6.51
CA VAL A 393 12.65 -4.79 5.66
C VAL A 393 12.07 -3.70 6.55
N SER A 394 12.76 -2.57 6.60
CA SER A 394 12.35 -1.38 7.34
C SER A 394 11.23 -0.62 6.62
N LEU A 395 10.48 0.17 7.38
CA LEU A 395 9.50 1.11 6.86
C LEU A 395 10.18 2.43 6.47
N ASP A 396 10.37 2.59 5.18
CA ASP A 396 10.99 3.71 4.48
C ASP A 396 10.08 4.21 3.34
N SER A 397 10.54 5.17 2.54
CA SER A 397 9.75 5.67 1.41
C SER A 397 9.52 4.63 0.32
N VAL A 398 10.42 3.65 0.13
CA VAL A 398 10.31 2.62 -0.91
C VAL A 398 9.25 1.59 -0.52
N SER A 399 9.34 1.07 0.71
CA SER A 399 8.36 0.14 1.27
C SER A 399 6.99 0.80 1.44
N MET A 400 6.91 2.09 1.78
CA MET A 400 5.65 2.84 1.77
C MET A 400 4.95 2.78 0.40
N ILE A 401 5.68 3.01 -0.71
CA ILE A 401 5.10 2.87 -2.06
C ILE A 401 4.56 1.47 -2.26
N ASN A 402 5.33 0.45 -1.89
CA ASN A 402 4.94 -0.94 -2.10
C ASN A 402 3.71 -1.34 -1.26
N LEU A 403 3.53 -0.75 -0.07
CA LEU A 403 2.32 -0.91 0.73
C LEU A 403 1.11 -0.22 0.11
N VAL A 404 1.28 0.92 -0.58
CA VAL A 404 0.19 1.53 -1.37
C VAL A 404 -0.14 0.67 -2.60
N ILE A 405 0.87 0.19 -3.31
CA ILE A 405 0.74 -0.76 -4.43
C ILE A 405 -0.03 -2.01 -4.00
N CYS A 406 0.22 -2.51 -2.79
CA CYS A 406 -0.45 -3.67 -2.22
C CYS A 406 -1.98 -3.55 -2.27
N ILE A 407 -2.52 -2.34 -2.09
CA ILE A 407 -3.97 -2.12 -2.09
C ILE A 407 -4.54 -2.47 -3.46
N GLY A 408 -3.98 -1.94 -4.55
CA GLY A 408 -4.46 -2.23 -5.91
C GLY A 408 -4.44 -3.74 -6.23
N PHE A 409 -3.26 -4.36 -6.14
CA PHE A 409 -3.11 -5.78 -6.48
C PHE A 409 -3.88 -6.74 -5.57
N SER A 410 -4.07 -6.43 -4.29
CA SER A 410 -4.78 -7.32 -3.35
C SER A 410 -6.30 -7.28 -3.50
N VAL A 411 -6.85 -6.12 -3.89
CA VAL A 411 -8.29 -5.97 -4.15
C VAL A 411 -8.72 -6.93 -5.24
N ASP A 412 -7.95 -7.02 -6.32
CA ASP A 412 -8.31 -7.74 -7.53
C ASP A 412 -8.74 -9.19 -7.26
N PHE A 413 -7.89 -9.95 -6.58
CA PHE A 413 -8.15 -11.36 -6.32
C PHE A 413 -9.43 -11.57 -5.49
N SER A 414 -9.61 -10.73 -4.46
CA SER A 414 -10.76 -10.82 -3.55
C SER A 414 -12.05 -10.32 -4.21
N ALA A 415 -11.97 -9.24 -4.98
CA ALA A 415 -13.11 -8.62 -5.66
C ALA A 415 -13.65 -9.50 -6.78
N HIS A 416 -12.79 -10.09 -7.62
CA HIS A 416 -13.22 -10.98 -8.71
C HIS A 416 -13.96 -12.21 -8.18
N ILE A 417 -13.39 -12.86 -7.16
CA ILE A 417 -14.02 -14.04 -6.54
C ILE A 417 -15.34 -13.66 -5.89
N SER A 418 -15.40 -12.53 -5.17
CA SER A 418 -16.63 -12.05 -4.53
C SER A 418 -17.71 -11.68 -5.55
N TYR A 419 -17.33 -11.05 -6.66
CA TYR A 419 -18.23 -10.71 -7.76
C TYR A 419 -18.77 -11.97 -8.47
N ALA A 420 -17.92 -12.96 -8.74
CA ALA A 420 -18.34 -14.24 -9.32
C ALA A 420 -19.23 -15.04 -8.37
N PHE A 421 -18.97 -14.98 -7.06
CA PHE A 421 -19.80 -15.62 -6.04
C PHE A 421 -21.21 -15.03 -6.00
N VAL A 422 -21.34 -13.70 -5.96
CA VAL A 422 -22.66 -13.04 -5.91
C VAL A 422 -23.43 -13.21 -7.22
N SER A 423 -22.73 -13.23 -8.36
CA SER A 423 -23.30 -13.40 -9.69
C SER A 423 -23.62 -14.86 -10.04
N SER A 424 -23.26 -15.82 -9.18
CA SER A 424 -23.55 -17.23 -9.42
C SER A 424 -25.04 -17.54 -9.26
N GLU A 425 -25.60 -18.24 -10.25
CA GLU A 425 -27.00 -18.68 -10.30
C GLU A 425 -27.29 -19.88 -9.38
N LYS A 426 -26.27 -20.47 -8.75
CA LYS A 426 -26.42 -21.60 -7.82
C LYS A 426 -27.21 -21.20 -6.57
N THR A 427 -27.92 -22.13 -5.93
CA THR A 427 -28.75 -21.81 -4.76
C THR A 427 -27.98 -21.97 -3.44
N SER A 428 -27.15 -23.01 -3.32
CA SER A 428 -26.34 -23.26 -2.14
C SER A 428 -25.11 -22.36 -2.10
N VAL A 429 -24.82 -21.75 -0.94
CA VAL A 429 -23.61 -20.93 -0.76
C VAL A 429 -22.32 -21.70 -0.97
N ASN A 430 -22.30 -23.00 -0.70
CA ASN A 430 -21.14 -23.85 -1.00
C ASN A 430 -20.97 -24.03 -2.52
N GLU A 431 -22.08 -24.24 -3.24
CA GLU A 431 -22.04 -24.37 -4.70
C GLU A 431 -21.65 -23.05 -5.37
N LYS A 432 -22.11 -21.90 -4.85
CA LYS A 432 -21.67 -20.58 -5.32
C LYS A 432 -20.17 -20.38 -5.15
N ALA A 433 -19.60 -20.79 -4.00
CA ALA A 433 -18.15 -20.71 -3.78
C ALA A 433 -17.37 -21.63 -4.74
N THR A 434 -17.84 -22.86 -4.93
CA THR A 434 -17.25 -23.79 -5.90
C THR A 434 -17.34 -23.26 -7.33
N ASP A 435 -18.46 -22.67 -7.73
CA ASP A 435 -18.67 -22.07 -9.06
C ASP A 435 -17.72 -20.88 -9.29
N ALA A 436 -17.59 -19.99 -8.31
CA ALA A 436 -16.67 -18.85 -8.38
C ALA A 436 -15.21 -19.29 -8.54
N ILE A 437 -14.75 -20.25 -7.73
CA ILE A 437 -13.39 -20.80 -7.81
C ILE A 437 -13.17 -21.55 -9.13
N THR A 438 -14.16 -22.30 -9.61
CA THR A 438 -14.06 -23.00 -10.90
C THR A 438 -13.87 -22.01 -12.06
N LYS A 439 -14.54 -20.85 -11.99
CA LYS A 439 -14.45 -19.83 -13.04
C LYS A 439 -13.15 -19.04 -13.01
N LEU A 440 -12.61 -18.75 -11.83
CA LEU A 440 -11.55 -17.75 -11.65
C LEU A 440 -10.27 -18.29 -10.99
N GLY A 441 -10.28 -19.46 -10.37
CA GLY A 441 -9.15 -20.01 -9.63
C GLY A 441 -7.90 -20.16 -10.50
N TYR A 442 -8.01 -20.78 -11.67
CA TYR A 442 -6.87 -20.93 -12.58
C TYR A 442 -6.36 -19.58 -13.14
N PRO A 443 -7.22 -18.69 -13.68
CA PRO A 443 -6.78 -17.35 -14.08
C PRO A 443 -6.04 -16.56 -12.99
N ILE A 444 -6.50 -16.66 -11.73
CA ILE A 444 -5.84 -15.98 -10.60
C ILE A 444 -4.46 -16.59 -10.32
N VAL A 445 -4.36 -17.93 -10.25
CA VAL A 445 -3.05 -18.60 -10.04
C VAL A 445 -2.08 -18.26 -11.18
N GLN A 446 -2.55 -18.30 -12.44
CA GLN A 446 -1.74 -17.94 -13.59
C GLN A 446 -1.26 -16.48 -13.52
N GLY A 447 -2.16 -15.56 -13.15
CA GLY A 447 -1.82 -14.15 -12.92
C GLY A 447 -0.77 -13.99 -11.83
N ALA A 448 -0.99 -14.57 -10.66
CA ALA A 448 -0.06 -14.50 -9.52
C ALA A 448 1.34 -15.05 -9.87
N VAL A 449 1.41 -16.22 -10.51
CA VAL A 449 2.67 -16.81 -10.95
C VAL A 449 3.38 -15.93 -11.98
N SER A 450 2.65 -15.32 -12.92
CA SER A 450 3.24 -14.44 -13.93
C SER A 450 3.84 -13.18 -13.32
N THR A 451 3.18 -12.56 -12.34
CA THR A 451 3.69 -11.37 -11.66
C THR A 451 4.90 -11.71 -10.79
N ILE A 452 4.86 -12.83 -10.05
CA ILE A 452 6.02 -13.33 -9.29
C ILE A 452 7.21 -13.59 -10.22
N ALA A 453 6.99 -14.25 -11.36
CA ALA A 453 8.04 -14.50 -12.35
C ALA A 453 8.62 -13.21 -12.95
N GLY A 454 7.81 -12.15 -13.08
CA GLY A 454 8.28 -10.84 -13.51
C GLY A 454 9.19 -10.16 -12.47
N VAL A 455 8.82 -10.21 -11.19
CA VAL A 455 9.58 -9.53 -10.12
C VAL A 455 10.74 -10.34 -9.58
N VAL A 456 10.78 -11.67 -9.77
CA VAL A 456 11.85 -12.53 -9.23
C VAL A 456 13.24 -12.15 -9.71
N VAL A 457 13.34 -11.56 -10.90
CA VAL A 457 14.62 -11.08 -11.45
C VAL A 457 15.23 -9.99 -10.56
N LEU A 458 14.40 -9.20 -9.87
CA LEU A 458 14.85 -8.16 -8.93
C LEU A 458 15.48 -8.74 -7.66
N ALA A 459 15.20 -10.01 -7.31
CA ALA A 459 15.83 -10.68 -6.18
C ALA A 459 17.35 -10.85 -6.37
N ALA A 460 17.81 -10.94 -7.62
CA ALA A 460 19.22 -11.05 -7.98
C ALA A 460 19.94 -9.69 -8.04
N ALA A 461 19.22 -8.58 -7.83
CA ALA A 461 19.82 -7.25 -7.86
C ALA A 461 20.73 -7.02 -6.65
N LYS A 462 21.83 -6.30 -6.86
CA LYS A 462 22.76 -5.88 -5.79
C LYS A 462 22.30 -4.67 -4.98
N SER A 463 21.23 -4.01 -5.39
CA SER A 463 20.69 -2.83 -4.69
C SER A 463 19.61 -3.26 -3.71
N TYR A 464 19.66 -2.74 -2.48
CA TYR A 464 18.63 -2.90 -1.46
C TYR A 464 17.24 -2.55 -2.00
N ILE A 465 17.10 -1.42 -2.71
CA ILE A 465 15.81 -0.92 -3.21
C ILE A 465 15.10 -1.98 -4.06
N PHE A 466 15.82 -2.61 -5.00
CA PHE A 466 15.24 -3.63 -5.88
C PHE A 466 14.91 -4.93 -5.13
N ARG A 467 15.74 -5.34 -4.16
CA ARG A 467 15.45 -6.51 -3.34
C ARG A 467 14.26 -6.28 -2.41
N THR A 468 14.15 -5.10 -1.82
CA THR A 468 13.01 -4.69 -0.99
C THR A 468 11.73 -4.67 -1.81
N PHE A 469 11.78 -4.14 -3.04
CA PHE A 469 10.66 -4.20 -3.97
C PHE A 469 10.25 -5.65 -4.27
N PHE A 470 11.21 -6.55 -4.55
CA PHE A 470 10.92 -7.97 -4.74
C PHE A 470 10.26 -8.61 -3.51
N LYS A 471 10.86 -8.47 -2.32
CA LYS A 471 10.37 -9.07 -1.07
C LYS A 471 8.91 -8.66 -0.82
N ILE A 472 8.62 -7.35 -0.89
CA ILE A 472 7.27 -6.84 -0.62
C ILE A 472 6.31 -7.29 -1.72
N MET A 473 6.65 -7.13 -3.00
CA MET A 473 5.76 -7.55 -4.10
C MET A 473 5.46 -9.05 -4.06
N PHE A 474 6.44 -9.89 -3.70
CA PHE A 474 6.22 -11.31 -3.50
C PHE A 474 5.20 -11.58 -2.39
N LEU A 475 5.33 -10.92 -1.23
CA LEU A 475 4.35 -11.04 -0.14
C LEU A 475 2.96 -10.55 -0.55
N VAL A 476 2.86 -9.42 -1.25
CA VAL A 476 1.59 -8.86 -1.75
C VAL A 476 0.87 -9.87 -2.64
N ILE A 477 1.56 -10.43 -3.64
CA ILE A 477 0.95 -11.35 -4.59
C ILE A 477 0.59 -12.67 -3.91
N LEU A 478 1.48 -13.19 -3.04
CA LEU A 478 1.25 -14.43 -2.32
C LEU A 478 0.04 -14.31 -1.38
N PHE A 479 0.02 -13.30 -0.50
CA PHE A 479 -1.07 -13.11 0.43
C PHE A 479 -2.36 -12.72 -0.26
N GLY A 480 -2.32 -11.87 -1.29
CA GLY A 480 -3.47 -11.54 -2.12
C GLY A 480 -4.09 -12.79 -2.77
N ALA A 481 -3.27 -13.66 -3.38
CA ALA A 481 -3.74 -14.89 -4.02
C ALA A 481 -4.33 -15.87 -2.99
N VAL A 482 -3.68 -16.04 -1.83
CA VAL A 482 -4.20 -16.88 -0.73
C VAL A 482 -5.53 -16.32 -0.21
N HIS A 483 -5.66 -15.01 -0.03
CA HIS A 483 -6.91 -14.38 0.37
C HIS A 483 -8.02 -14.62 -0.65
N GLY A 484 -7.75 -14.41 -1.95
CA GLY A 484 -8.72 -14.60 -3.02
C GLY A 484 -9.15 -16.07 -3.22
N ILE A 485 -8.23 -17.04 -3.18
CA ILE A 485 -8.50 -18.44 -3.55
C ILE A 485 -8.84 -19.32 -2.33
N VAL A 486 -8.44 -18.93 -1.11
CA VAL A 486 -8.63 -19.72 0.12
C VAL A 486 -9.60 -19.03 1.07
N PHE A 487 -9.27 -17.82 1.54
CA PHE A 487 -10.00 -17.19 2.65
C PHE A 487 -11.37 -16.64 2.25
N ILE A 488 -11.42 -15.83 1.19
CA ILE A 488 -12.66 -15.20 0.71
C ILE A 488 -13.75 -16.24 0.39
N PRO A 489 -13.50 -17.30 -0.42
CA PRO A 489 -14.54 -18.28 -0.71
C PRO A 489 -15.12 -18.94 0.54
N VAL A 490 -14.29 -19.23 1.54
CA VAL A 490 -14.73 -19.82 2.81
C VAL A 490 -15.56 -18.80 3.61
N PHE A 491 -15.08 -17.58 3.77
CA PHE A 491 -15.77 -16.53 4.53
C PHE A 491 -17.13 -16.18 3.92
N LEU A 492 -17.22 -16.10 2.59
CA LEU A 492 -18.49 -15.87 1.89
C LEU A 492 -19.50 -17.00 2.12
N THR A 493 -19.06 -18.25 2.36
CA THR A 493 -20.01 -19.33 2.67
C THR A 493 -20.71 -19.15 4.02
N PHE A 494 -20.15 -18.37 4.96
CA PHE A 494 -20.79 -18.09 6.25
C PHE A 494 -21.94 -17.09 6.13
N LEU A 495 -22.02 -16.32 5.04
CA LEU A 495 -23.15 -15.40 4.78
C LEU A 495 -24.49 -16.15 4.64
N GLY A 496 -24.47 -17.37 4.12
CA GLY A 496 -25.67 -18.22 3.99
C GLY A 496 -26.22 -18.70 5.33
N THR A 497 -25.36 -18.88 6.34
CA THR A 497 -25.75 -19.31 7.68
C THR A 497 -26.58 -18.24 8.41
N CYS A 498 -26.33 -16.96 8.10
CA CYS A 498 -27.13 -15.83 8.60
C CYS A 498 -28.51 -15.71 7.91
N SER A 499 -28.64 -16.11 6.65
CA SER A 499 -29.93 -16.09 5.93
C SER A 499 -30.85 -17.26 6.32
N ASN A 500 -30.30 -18.48 6.43
CA ASN A 500 -31.07 -19.66 6.83
C ASN A 500 -31.60 -19.59 8.27
N SER A 501 -30.95 -18.84 9.15
CA SER A 501 -31.44 -18.57 10.51
C SER A 501 -32.70 -17.68 10.52
N ARG A 502 -32.84 -16.75 9.56
CA ARG A 502 -34.07 -15.94 9.40
C ARG A 502 -35.22 -16.72 8.76
N VAL A 503 -34.94 -17.63 7.83
CA VAL A 503 -35.96 -18.46 7.19
C VAL A 503 -36.52 -19.51 8.17
N LYS A 504 -35.68 -20.14 9.00
CA LYS A 504 -36.15 -21.06 10.05
C LYS A 504 -37.03 -20.37 11.10
N ASN A 505 -36.72 -19.12 11.49
CA ASN A 505 -37.55 -18.37 12.43
C ASN A 505 -38.90 -17.92 11.82
N LYS A 506 -38.97 -17.68 10.51
CA LYS A 506 -40.24 -17.36 9.83
C LYS A 506 -41.14 -18.59 9.70
N GLN A 507 -40.54 -19.76 9.39
CA GLN A 507 -41.27 -21.02 9.26
C GLN A 507 -41.78 -21.54 10.62
N TYR A 508 -41.05 -21.33 11.72
CA TYR A 508 -41.49 -21.68 13.08
C TYR A 508 -42.60 -20.74 13.61
N SER A 509 -42.58 -19.46 13.19
CA SER A 509 -43.60 -18.46 13.52
C SER A 509 -44.95 -18.77 12.83
N ASP A 510 -44.92 -19.21 11.58
CA ASP A 510 -46.15 -19.47 10.82
C ASP A 510 -46.82 -20.82 11.16
N THR A 511 -46.08 -21.77 11.76
CA THR A 511 -46.64 -23.05 12.23
C THR A 511 -47.32 -22.99 13.60
N ASN A 512 -47.16 -21.89 14.37
CA ASN A 512 -47.67 -21.78 15.75
C ASN A 512 -48.80 -20.76 15.93
N LYS A 513 -49.54 -20.41 14.87
CA LYS A 513 -50.83 -19.69 15.04
C LYS A 513 -51.95 -20.70 15.36
N PRO A 514 -52.61 -20.61 16.52
CA PRO A 514 -53.74 -21.49 16.82
C PRO A 514 -54.91 -21.16 15.89
N GLN A 515 -55.40 -22.18 15.17
CA GLN A 515 -56.63 -22.12 14.40
C GLN A 515 -57.81 -21.85 15.34
N ARG A 516 -58.48 -20.70 15.18
CA ARG A 516 -59.78 -20.44 15.79
C ARG A 516 -60.84 -21.27 15.08
N THR A 517 -61.37 -22.27 15.77
CA THR A 517 -62.59 -23.00 15.42
C THR A 517 -63.80 -22.08 15.48
N VAL A 518 -64.57 -22.01 14.39
CA VAL A 518 -65.93 -21.43 14.36
C VAL A 518 -66.92 -22.61 14.27
N PRO A 519 -67.98 -22.67 15.10
CA PRO A 519 -68.92 -23.79 15.08
C PRO A 519 -69.94 -23.64 13.94
N VAL A 520 -70.32 -24.80 13.40
CA VAL A 520 -71.34 -24.99 12.37
C VAL A 520 -72.74 -24.91 13.01
N MET A 521 -73.68 -24.24 12.34
CA MET A 521 -75.11 -24.30 12.65
C MET A 521 -75.88 -24.51 11.35
N ASP A 522 -76.72 -25.55 11.34
CA ASP A 522 -77.58 -26.02 10.24
C ASP A 522 -78.63 -24.99 9.79
N HIS A 523 -78.89 -24.87 8.48
CA HIS A 523 -80.22 -25.15 7.90
C HIS A 523 -80.29 -24.95 6.35
N ALA A 524 -80.85 -25.98 5.70
CA ALA A 524 -81.81 -25.95 4.59
C ALA A 524 -81.45 -25.41 3.16
N MET A 525 -81.29 -26.38 2.24
CA MET A 525 -82.08 -26.61 1.00
C MET A 525 -82.38 -25.42 0.04
N LYS A 526 -81.82 -25.48 -1.19
CA LYS A 526 -82.51 -25.55 -2.52
C LYS A 526 -81.56 -25.10 -3.65
N GLU A 527 -81.27 -26.02 -4.57
CA GLU A 527 -81.60 -25.99 -6.02
C GLU A 527 -80.87 -24.97 -6.90
N GLY A 528 -80.35 -25.46 -8.04
CA GLY A 528 -80.13 -24.61 -9.22
C GLY A 528 -78.87 -24.87 -10.03
N PHE A 529 -78.89 -25.94 -10.84
CA PHE A 529 -78.45 -26.00 -12.24
C PHE A 529 -77.48 -24.94 -12.81
N THR A 530 -76.36 -25.42 -13.36
CA THR A 530 -75.88 -25.34 -14.78
C THR A 530 -74.40 -24.96 -14.94
N ASN A 531 -73.64 -25.92 -15.47
CA ASN A 531 -72.49 -25.70 -16.37
C ASN A 531 -73.06 -25.15 -17.71
N PRO A 532 -72.32 -24.48 -18.63
CA PRO A 532 -71.05 -25.00 -19.18
C PRO A 532 -70.00 -23.98 -19.72
N ASP A 533 -68.80 -24.52 -19.99
CA ASP A 533 -67.86 -24.29 -21.12
C ASP A 533 -67.35 -22.87 -21.45
N CYS A 534 -66.03 -22.62 -21.37
CA CYS A 534 -65.00 -22.77 -22.43
C CYS A 534 -65.16 -21.77 -23.60
N PRO A 535 -64.05 -21.21 -24.15
CA PRO A 535 -62.99 -21.98 -24.83
C PRO A 535 -61.60 -21.90 -24.20
#